data_AF-A0A954MR99-F1
#
_entry.id   AF-A0A954MR99-F1
#
_cell.length_a   1.000
_cell.length_b   1.000
_cell.length_c   1.000
_cell.angle_alpha   90.00
_cell.angle_beta   90.00
_cell.angle_gamma   90.00
#
_symmetry.space_group_name_H-M   'P 1'
#
loop_
_entity.id
_entity.type
_entity.pdbx_description
1 polymer ?
#
loop_
_entity_poly.entity_id
_entity_poly.type
_entity_poly.pdbx_seq_one_letter_code
_entity_poly.pdbx_strand_id
1 'polypeptide(L)'
;MITVIGEQQLEMGRSPEILGRSGVLKYPHGIVLHALQTLPAVAWMMSQTKLQHALTLIRIAVSGHALLLAHAVRQTLQGRARFDTDLVSMIWLISGTFCILLPVFASIATSMTLWFSDRAKDRILHS
;
A
#
# COMPACT_ATOMS: atom_id res chain seq x y z
N MET A 1 -7.11 18.17 10.85
CA MET A 1 -5.80 18.72 10.44
C MET A 1 -5.80 19.18 8.98
N ILE A 2 -6.14 18.32 8.00
CA ILE A 2 -6.22 18.72 6.57
C ILE A 2 -7.20 19.88 6.37
N THR A 3 -8.39 19.84 6.99
CA THR A 3 -9.39 20.92 6.89
C THR A 3 -8.89 22.24 7.46
N VAL A 4 -8.28 22.22 8.66
CA VAL A 4 -7.76 23.43 9.33
C VAL A 4 -6.62 24.07 8.54
N ILE A 5 -5.68 23.28 8.02
CA ILE A 5 -4.57 23.80 7.20
C ILE A 5 -5.08 24.29 5.84
N GLY A 6 -6.06 23.58 5.25
CA GLY A 6 -6.68 23.99 3.99
C GLY A 6 -7.44 25.31 4.11
N GLU A 7 -8.19 25.50 5.20
CA GLU A 7 -8.89 26.74 5.51
C GLU A 7 -7.91 27.90 5.72
N GLN A 8 -6.84 27.70 6.49
CA GLN A 8 -5.78 28.71 6.64
C GLN A 8 -5.13 29.08 5.30
N GLN A 9 -4.91 28.11 4.41
CA GLN A 9 -4.35 28.38 3.08
C GLN A 9 -5.33 29.13 2.18
N LEU A 10 -6.64 28.83 2.27
CA LEU A 10 -7.68 29.58 1.57
C LEU A 10 -7.77 31.03 2.07
N GLU A 11 -7.69 31.26 3.38
CA GLU A 11 -7.62 32.60 3.97
C GLU A 11 -6.41 33.40 3.47
N MET A 12 -5.29 32.72 3.19
CA MET A 12 -4.08 33.29 2.61
C MET A 12 -4.10 33.40 1.06
N GLY A 13 -5.22 33.05 0.41
CA GLY A 13 -5.35 33.06 -1.06
C GLY A 13 -4.49 32.01 -1.78
N ARG A 14 -4.06 30.96 -1.07
CA ARG A 14 -3.20 29.88 -1.58
C ARG A 14 -4.02 28.61 -1.84
N SER A 15 -3.42 27.66 -2.55
CA SER A 15 -4.05 26.36 -2.79
C SER A 15 -4.20 25.57 -1.47
N PRO A 16 -5.41 25.14 -1.08
CA PRO A 16 -5.64 24.36 0.14
C PRO A 16 -5.01 22.96 0.08
N GLU A 17 -4.66 22.48 -1.11
CA GLU A 17 -4.12 21.13 -1.29
C GLU A 17 -2.61 21.06 -1.06
N ILE A 18 -1.94 22.22 -1.08
CA ILE A 18 -0.47 22.31 -1.08
C ILE A 18 0.03 22.87 0.26
N LEU A 19 0.99 22.17 0.85
CA LEU A 19 1.78 22.62 1.99
C LEU A 19 3.19 22.99 1.53
N GLY A 20 3.63 24.20 1.87
CA GLY A 20 4.93 24.71 1.46
C GLY A 20 5.02 24.92 -0.06
N ARG A 21 6.08 24.39 -0.68
CA ARG A 21 6.34 24.56 -2.12
C ARG A 21 5.48 23.63 -2.99
N SER A 22 5.47 22.33 -2.66
CA SER A 22 4.83 21.27 -3.47
C SER A 22 4.31 20.08 -2.65
N GLY A 23 4.25 20.18 -1.33
CA GLY A 23 3.79 19.07 -0.47
C GLY A 23 2.29 18.88 -0.58
N VAL A 24 1.80 17.65 -0.78
CA VAL A 24 0.37 17.40 -1.05
C VAL A 24 -0.32 16.87 0.19
N LEU A 25 -1.21 17.66 0.82
CA LEU A 25 -1.86 17.30 2.09
C LEU A 25 -2.72 16.03 2.00
N LYS A 26 -3.29 15.76 0.82
CA LYS A 26 -4.07 14.53 0.56
C LYS A 26 -3.21 13.28 0.37
N TYR A 27 -1.89 13.42 0.21
CA TYR A 27 -1.02 12.29 -0.11
C TYR A 27 -0.92 11.25 1.03
N PRO A 28 -0.64 11.62 2.30
CA PRO A 28 -0.67 10.67 3.41
C PRO A 28 -2.02 9.98 3.58
N HIS A 29 -3.11 10.74 3.39
CA HIS A 29 -4.47 10.19 3.46
C HIS A 29 -4.71 9.12 2.39
N GLY A 30 -4.29 9.34 1.15
CA GLY A 30 -4.39 8.36 0.07
C GLY A 30 -3.63 7.06 0.37
N ILE A 31 -2.47 7.12 1.01
CA ILE A 31 -1.72 5.92 1.42
C ILE A 31 -2.50 5.09 2.46
N VAL A 32 -3.16 5.75 3.41
CA VAL A 32 -3.99 5.05 4.42
C VAL A 32 -5.19 4.36 3.76
N LEU A 33 -5.83 5.00 2.77
CA LEU A 33 -6.92 4.37 2.02
C LEU A 33 -6.45 3.11 1.29
N HIS A 34 -5.27 3.14 0.66
CA HIS A 34 -4.69 1.95 0.05
C HIS A 34 -4.42 0.83 1.07
N ALA A 35 -3.98 1.16 2.29
CA ALA A 35 -3.81 0.17 3.35
C ALA A 35 -5.13 -0.51 3.74
N LEU A 36 -6.20 0.30 3.89
CA LEU A 36 -7.54 -0.19 4.21
C LEU A 36 -8.12 -1.09 3.11
N GLN A 37 -7.75 -0.87 1.85
CA GLN A 37 -8.22 -1.69 0.73
C GLN A 37 -7.39 -2.98 0.57
N THR A 38 -6.07 -2.86 0.64
CA THR A 38 -5.15 -3.97 0.30
C THR A 38 -5.00 -4.97 1.43
N LEU A 39 -4.95 -4.55 2.69
CA LEU A 39 -4.74 -5.47 3.82
C LEU A 39 -5.89 -6.47 3.99
N PRO A 40 -7.18 -6.06 3.97
CA PRO A 40 -8.29 -7.01 4.02
C PRO A 40 -8.34 -7.91 2.79
N ALA A 41 -8.03 -7.38 1.60
CA ALA A 41 -8.00 -8.18 0.38
C ALA A 41 -6.92 -9.28 0.45
N VAL A 42 -5.72 -8.95 0.91
CA VAL A 42 -4.62 -9.91 1.11
C VAL A 42 -4.98 -10.94 2.18
N ALA A 43 -5.53 -10.50 3.32
CA ALA A 43 -5.95 -11.39 4.38
C ALA A 43 -7.04 -12.39 3.91
N TRP A 44 -8.02 -11.91 3.15
CA TRP A 44 -9.06 -12.74 2.55
C TRP A 44 -8.48 -13.75 1.55
N MET A 45 -7.57 -13.33 0.66
CA MET A 45 -6.93 -14.26 -0.28
C MET A 45 -6.13 -15.34 0.45
N MET A 46 -5.40 -14.98 1.51
CA MET A 46 -4.63 -15.93 2.30
C MET A 46 -5.51 -16.91 3.08
N SER A 47 -6.71 -16.49 3.51
CA SER A 47 -7.65 -17.41 4.15
C SER A 47 -8.16 -18.49 3.20
N GLN A 48 -8.19 -18.23 1.89
CA GLN A 48 -8.57 -19.24 0.88
C GLN A 48 -7.46 -20.27 0.64
N THR A 49 -6.20 -19.88 0.76
CA THR A 49 -5.06 -20.71 0.35
C THR A 49 -4.42 -21.52 1.48
N LYS A 50 -4.85 -21.31 2.74
CA LYS A 50 -4.30 -21.97 3.95
C LYS A 50 -2.77 -21.89 4.05
N LEU A 51 -2.17 -20.79 3.57
CA LEU A 51 -0.73 -20.57 3.63
C LEU A 51 -0.22 -20.58 5.08
N GLN A 52 0.78 -21.43 5.37
CA GLN A 52 1.37 -21.54 6.72
C GLN A 52 2.01 -20.24 7.22
N HIS A 53 2.47 -19.38 6.30
CA HIS A 53 3.12 -18.11 6.63
C HIS A 53 2.23 -16.88 6.42
N ALA A 54 0.90 -17.05 6.40
CA ALA A 54 -0.06 -15.95 6.16
C ALA A 54 0.15 -14.76 7.12
N LEU A 55 0.31 -15.01 8.42
CA LEU A 55 0.54 -13.95 9.40
C LEU A 55 1.84 -13.18 9.16
N THR A 56 2.92 -13.87 8.76
CA THR A 56 4.20 -13.23 8.43
C THR A 56 4.04 -12.33 7.21
N LEU A 57 3.38 -12.80 6.16
CA LEU A 57 3.15 -12.02 4.95
C LEU A 57 2.23 -10.81 5.21
N ILE A 58 1.21 -10.95 6.05
CA ILE A 58 0.38 -9.82 6.50
C ILE A 58 1.23 -8.80 7.28
N ARG A 59 2.10 -9.24 8.19
CA ARG A 59 3.01 -8.34 8.91
C ARG A 59 3.96 -7.61 7.97
N ILE A 60 4.48 -8.28 6.95
CA ILE A 60 5.30 -7.63 5.92
C ILE A 60 4.48 -6.57 5.15
N ALA A 61 3.23 -6.88 4.76
CA ALA A 61 2.35 -5.91 4.10
C ALA A 61 2.04 -4.70 4.99
N VAL A 62 1.82 -4.90 6.30
CA VAL A 62 1.61 -3.82 7.28
C VAL A 62 2.85 -2.93 7.39
N SER A 63 4.04 -3.53 7.52
CA SER A 63 5.31 -2.78 7.53
C SER A 63 5.51 -1.99 6.23
N GLY A 64 5.12 -2.55 5.08
CA GLY A 64 5.16 -1.85 3.80
C GLY A 64 4.29 -0.59 3.78
N HIS A 65 3.06 -0.69 4.27
CA HIS A 65 2.16 0.48 4.39
C HIS A 65 2.67 1.52 5.39
N ALA A 66 3.26 1.08 6.51
CA ALA A 66 3.87 2.00 7.48
C ALA A 66 5.03 2.79 6.87
N LEU A 67 5.89 2.13 6.07
CA LEU A 67 6.99 2.79 5.34
C LEU A 67 6.47 3.79 4.30
N LEU A 68 5.45 3.42 3.52
CA LEU A 68 4.83 4.33 2.55
C LEU A 68 4.15 5.52 3.23
N LEU A 69 3.55 5.31 4.40
CA LEU A 69 2.95 6.39 5.18
C LEU A 69 4.01 7.34 5.73
N ALA A 70 5.10 6.81 6.30
CA ALA A 70 6.22 7.61 6.77
C ALA A 70 6.84 8.43 5.64
N HIS A 71 7.00 7.84 4.46
CA HIS A 71 7.42 8.53 3.24
C HIS A 71 6.46 9.66 2.87
N ALA A 72 5.15 9.38 2.79
CA ALA A 72 4.17 10.38 2.38
C ALA A 72 4.08 11.56 3.37
N VAL A 73 4.13 11.27 4.67
CA VAL A 73 4.16 12.30 5.72
C VAL A 73 5.41 13.15 5.59
N ARG A 74 6.59 12.54 5.44
CA ARG A 74 7.86 13.26 5.27
C ARG A 74 7.84 14.17 4.04
N GLN A 75 7.45 13.65 2.87
CA GLN A 75 7.38 14.45 1.64
C GLN A 75 6.42 15.64 1.78
N THR A 76 5.27 15.40 2.41
CA THR A 76 4.26 16.44 2.64
C THR A 76 4.78 17.54 3.57
N LEU A 77 5.35 17.17 4.72
CA LEU A 77 5.87 18.13 5.70
C LEU A 77 7.10 18.89 5.20
N GLN A 78 7.92 18.27 4.34
CA GLN A 78 9.05 18.94 3.69
C GLN A 78 8.61 19.83 2.51
N GLY A 79 7.33 19.85 2.16
CA GLY A 79 6.83 20.61 1.03
C GLY A 79 7.35 20.11 -0.32
N ARG A 80 7.72 18.83 -0.42
CA ARG A 80 8.26 18.21 -1.63
C ARG A 80 7.17 17.51 -2.42
N ALA A 81 7.34 17.47 -3.74
CA ALA A 81 6.47 16.68 -4.60
C ALA A 81 6.65 15.18 -4.34
N ARG A 82 5.64 14.37 -4.66
CA ARG A 82 5.64 12.91 -4.41
C ARG A 82 6.91 12.20 -4.87
N PHE A 83 7.40 12.52 -6.06
CA PHE A 83 8.57 11.88 -6.69
C PHE A 83 9.85 12.71 -6.61
N ASP A 84 9.80 13.88 -5.96
CA ASP A 84 10.98 14.68 -5.66
C ASP A 84 11.62 14.18 -4.36
N THR A 85 12.24 13.00 -4.43
CA THR A 85 12.65 12.21 -3.27
C THR A 85 14.16 12.24 -3.04
N ASP A 86 14.58 12.47 -1.79
CA ASP A 86 15.95 12.16 -1.37
C ASP A 86 16.18 10.64 -1.28
N LEU A 87 17.45 10.22 -1.14
CA LEU A 87 17.85 8.82 -1.09
C LEU A 87 17.10 8.02 0.00
N VAL A 88 16.91 8.61 1.18
CA VAL A 88 16.21 7.95 2.31
C VAL A 88 14.74 7.73 1.95
N SER A 89 14.11 8.75 1.38
CA SER A 89 12.70 8.72 0.97
C SER A 89 12.49 7.73 -0.17
N MET A 90 13.45 7.62 -1.09
CA MET A 90 13.45 6.63 -2.17
C MET A 90 13.56 5.20 -1.63
N ILE A 91 14.47 4.95 -0.67
CA ILE A 91 14.59 3.64 -0.01
C ILE A 91 13.28 3.24 0.64
N TRP A 92 12.64 4.13 1.41
CA TRP A 92 11.35 3.84 2.04
C TRP A 92 10.24 3.55 1.02
N LEU A 93 10.20 4.30 -0.09
CA LEU A 93 9.24 4.08 -1.16
C LEU A 93 9.40 2.69 -1.81
N ILE A 94 10.63 2.34 -2.18
CA ILE A 94 10.93 1.07 -2.84
C ILE A 94 10.70 -0.10 -1.89
N SER A 95 11.27 -0.05 -0.68
CA SER A 95 11.10 -1.10 0.32
C SER A 95 9.65 -1.27 0.73
N GLY A 96 8.92 -0.17 0.95
CA GLY A 96 7.50 -0.19 1.28
C GLY A 96 6.66 -0.86 0.18
N THR A 97 6.93 -0.50 -1.07
CA THR A 97 6.26 -1.10 -2.24
C THR A 97 6.57 -2.59 -2.35
N PHE A 98 7.83 -2.98 -2.21
CA PHE A 98 8.25 -4.38 -2.26
C PHE A 98 7.58 -5.23 -1.17
N CYS A 99 7.51 -4.71 0.06
CA CYS A 99 6.82 -5.35 1.18
C CYS A 99 5.31 -5.55 0.94
N ILE A 100 4.67 -4.72 0.10
CA ILE A 100 3.26 -4.92 -0.27
C ILE A 100 3.12 -5.92 -1.40
N LEU A 101 3.97 -5.81 -2.42
CA LEU A 101 3.91 -6.68 -3.60
C LEU A 101 4.20 -8.14 -3.26
N LEU A 102 5.18 -8.42 -2.40
CA LEU A 102 5.57 -9.78 -2.04
C LEU A 102 4.39 -10.64 -1.52
N PRO A 103 3.63 -10.20 -0.49
CA PRO A 103 2.40 -10.89 -0.04
C PRO A 103 1.33 -11.05 -1.11
N VAL A 104 1.13 -10.04 -1.97
CA VAL A 104 0.14 -10.09 -3.07
C VAL A 104 0.52 -11.16 -4.08
N PHE A 105 1.78 -11.16 -4.55
CA PHE A 105 2.27 -12.16 -5.48
C PHE A 105 2.22 -13.57 -4.91
N ALA A 106 2.63 -13.75 -3.65
CA ALA A 106 2.53 -15.05 -2.98
C ALA A 106 1.08 -15.56 -2.95
N SER A 107 0.12 -14.69 -2.61
CA SER A 107 -1.29 -15.04 -2.55
C SER A 107 -1.86 -15.42 -3.92
N ILE A 108 -1.52 -14.66 -4.98
CA ILE A 108 -1.96 -14.96 -6.36
C ILE A 108 -1.36 -16.29 -6.84
N ALA A 109 -0.04 -16.47 -6.65
CA ALA A 109 0.66 -17.67 -7.11
C ALA A 109 0.07 -18.94 -6.47
N THR A 110 -0.16 -18.94 -5.15
CA THR A 110 -0.76 -20.09 -4.47
C THR A 110 -2.19 -20.36 -4.93
N SER A 111 -3.02 -19.32 -5.10
CA SER A 111 -4.38 -19.47 -5.63
C SER A 111 -4.39 -20.08 -7.04
N MET A 112 -3.47 -19.66 -7.91
CA MET A 112 -3.33 -20.24 -9.25
C MET A 112 -2.96 -21.73 -9.17
N THR A 113 -1.98 -22.09 -8.34
CA THR A 113 -1.57 -23.50 -8.18
C THR A 113 -2.72 -24.40 -7.71
N LEU A 114 -3.52 -23.94 -6.74
CA LEU A 114 -4.68 -24.69 -6.25
C LEU A 114 -5.73 -24.87 -7.35
N TRP A 115 -6.05 -23.81 -8.09
CA TRP A 115 -7.02 -23.86 -9.18
C TRP A 115 -6.63 -24.86 -10.29
N PHE A 116 -5.35 -24.88 -10.68
CA PHE A 116 -4.85 -25.84 -11.67
C PHE A 116 -4.90 -27.28 -11.14
N SER A 117 -4.64 -27.50 -9.84
CA SER A 117 -4.70 -28.83 -9.22
C SER A 117 -6.12 -29.39 -9.23
N ASP A 118 -7.12 -28.58 -8.89
CA ASP A 118 -8.52 -29.01 -8.87
C ASP A 118 -9.03 -29.34 -10.29
N ARG A 119 -8.71 -28.49 -11.28
CA ARG A 119 -8.99 -28.73 -12.70
C ARG A 119 -8.37 -30.01 -13.26
N ALA A 120 -7.22 -30.44 -12.73
CA ALA A 120 -6.58 -31.68 -13.13
C ALA A 120 -7.31 -32.91 -12.55
N LYS A 121 -7.76 -32.83 -11.29
CA LYS A 121 -8.53 -33.91 -10.64
C LYS A 121 -9.87 -34.13 -11.33
N ASP A 122 -10.59 -33.07 -11.66
CA ASP A 122 -11.89 -33.15 -12.35
C ASP A 122 -11.77 -33.88 -13.69
N ARG A 123 -10.68 -33.67 -14.43
CA ARG A 123 -10.44 -34.35 -15.71
C ARG A 123 -10.20 -35.85 -15.57
N ILE A 124 -9.57 -36.30 -14.48
CA ILE A 124 -9.31 -37.72 -14.22
C ILE A 124 -10.59 -38.46 -13.82
N LEU A 125 -11.50 -37.79 -13.09
CA LEU A 125 -12.75 -38.41 -12.62
C LEU A 125 -13.81 -38.59 -13.72
N HIS A 126 -13.65 -37.91 -14.86
CA HIS A 126 -14.57 -37.95 -15.99
C HIS A 126 -14.00 -38.62 -17.26
N SER A 127 -12.83 -39.27 -17.15
CA SER A 127 -12.21 -40.10 -18.19
C SER A 127 -12.35 -41.59 -17.88
#